data_AF-A0A6I8QEP2-F1
#
_entry.id   AF-A0A6I8QEP2-F1
#
_cell.length_a   1.000
_cell.length_b   1.000
_cell.length_c   1.000
_cell.angle_alpha   90.00
_cell.angle_beta   90.00
_cell.angle_gamma   90.00
#
_symmetry.space_group_name_H-M   'P 1'
#
loop_
_entity.id
_entity.type
_entity.pdbx_description
1 polymer ?
#
loop_
_entity_poly.entity_id
_entity_poly.type
_entity_poly.pdbx_seq_one_letter_code
_entity_poly.pdbx_strand_id
1 'polypeptide(L)' 'MGEWKNDKRSGFGVSERSSGLKYEGEWLDNLRHGYGCTTFPDGKKEEGNTVLSKMGHFTCFQGLMECA' A
#
# COMPACT_ATOMS: atom_id res chain seq x y z
N MET A 1 8.57 -8.38 -6.68
CA MET A 1 9.86 -7.67 -6.83
C MET A 1 9.74 -6.33 -6.11
N GLY A 2 10.77 -5.91 -5.40
CA GLY A 2 10.77 -4.65 -4.65
C GLY A 2 12.17 -4.07 -4.65
N GLU A 3 12.27 -2.77 -4.43
CA GLU A 3 13.54 -2.06 -4.37
C GLU A 3 14.19 -2.31 -2.99
N TRP A 4 15.49 -2.65 -3.00
CA TRP A 4 16.28 -2.91 -1.79
C TRP A 4 17.46 -1.95 -1.76
N LYS A 5 17.63 -1.27 -0.62
CA LYS A 5 18.76 -0.38 -0.36
C LYS A 5 19.38 -0.77 0.97
N ASN A 6 20.68 -1.10 0.95
CA ASN A 6 21.45 -1.39 2.17
C ASN A 6 20.83 -2.52 3.01
N ASP A 7 20.48 -3.64 2.36
CA ASP A 7 19.80 -4.82 2.95
C ASP A 7 18.42 -4.53 3.56
N LYS A 8 17.84 -3.37 3.26
CA LYS A 8 16.50 -2.98 3.70
C LYS A 8 15.59 -2.70 2.52
N ARG A 9 14.31 -3.06 2.64
CA ARG A 9 13.30 -2.71 1.64
C ARG A 9 13.10 -1.20 1.62
N SER A 10 13.31 -0.60 0.46
CA SER A 10 13.23 0.84 0.23
C SER A 10 12.79 1.10 -1.20
N GLY A 11 11.70 1.82 -1.42
CA GLY A 11 11.01 2.00 -2.71
C GLY A 11 9.72 1.17 -2.79
N PHE A 12 9.08 1.13 -3.97
CA PHE A 12 7.85 0.36 -4.14
C PHE A 12 8.12 -1.15 -4.06
N GLY A 13 7.29 -1.89 -3.33
CA GLY A 13 7.48 -3.31 -3.12
C GLY A 13 6.23 -4.04 -2.67
N VAL A 14 6.18 -5.31 -3.03
CA VAL A 14 5.12 -6.23 -2.64
C VAL A 14 5.65 -7.17 -1.55
N SER A 15 4.96 -7.22 -0.42
CA SER A 15 5.22 -8.19 0.66
C SER A 15 4.02 -9.09 0.81
N GLU A 16 4.19 -10.35 0.45
CA GLU A 16 3.22 -11.41 0.70
C GLU A 16 3.62 -12.19 1.95
N ARG A 17 2.66 -12.47 2.82
CA ARG A 17 2.82 -13.36 3.96
C ARG A 17 2.24 -14.73 3.63
N SER A 18 2.80 -15.77 4.24
CA SER A 18 2.28 -17.13 4.16
C SER A 18 0.83 -17.27 4.62
N SER A 19 0.32 -16.32 5.40
CA SER A 19 -1.10 -16.24 5.79
C SER A 19 -2.04 -15.79 4.66
N GLY A 20 -1.53 -15.50 3.46
CA GLY A 20 -2.29 -14.95 2.33
C GLY A 20 -2.52 -13.43 2.42
N LEU A 21 -1.89 -12.76 3.38
CA LEU A 21 -1.91 -11.29 3.47
C LEU A 21 -0.87 -10.72 2.49
N LYS A 22 -1.31 -9.92 1.53
CA LYS A 22 -0.45 -9.26 0.54
C LYS A 22 -0.47 -7.75 0.76
N TYR A 23 0.69 -7.14 0.93
CA TYR A 23 0.84 -5.68 0.97
C TYR A 23 1.58 -5.22 -0.27
N GLU A 24 1.08 -4.20 -0.95
CA GLU A 24 1.67 -3.60 -2.14
C GLU A 24 1.79 -2.09 -1.89
N GLY A 25 3.00 -1.57 -1.74
CA GLY A 25 3.15 -0.16 -1.40
C GLY A 25 4.59 0.28 -1.33
N GLU A 26 4.81 1.52 -0.94
CA GLU A 26 6.15 2.04 -0.74
C GLU A 26 6.75 1.55 0.58
N TRP A 27 8.05 1.28 0.55
CA TRP A 27 8.84 0.86 1.68
C TRP A 27 9.95 1.88 1.89
N LEU A 28 10.34 2.10 3.13
CA LEU A 28 11.52 2.88 3.48
C LEU A 28 12.14 2.24 4.71
N ASP A 29 13.39 1.77 4.61
CA ASP A 29 14.09 1.17 5.74
C ASP A 29 13.34 -0.03 6.38
N ASN A 30 12.71 -0.89 5.56
CA ASN A 30 11.82 -2.00 5.99
C ASN A 30 10.51 -1.58 6.67
N LEU A 31 10.21 -0.30 6.73
CA LEU A 31 8.93 0.22 7.23
C LEU A 31 8.03 0.57 6.05
N ARG A 32 6.71 0.38 6.24
CA ARG A 32 5.70 0.81 5.26
C ARG A 32 5.72 2.34 5.20
N HIS A 33 5.81 2.87 4.00
CA HIS A 33 5.89 4.30 3.73
C HIS A 33 4.96 4.64 2.56
N GLY A 34 4.74 5.93 2.32
CA GLY A 34 3.99 6.38 1.15
C GLY A 34 2.57 5.82 1.09
N TYR A 35 2.13 5.52 -0.13
CA TYR A 35 0.87 4.82 -0.39
C TYR A 35 1.08 3.31 -0.43
N GLY A 36 0.13 2.57 0.13
CA GLY A 36 0.07 1.12 -0.06
C GLY A 36 -1.30 0.51 0.12
N CYS A 37 -1.51 -0.65 -0.48
CA CYS A 37 -2.72 -1.45 -0.43
C CYS A 37 -2.44 -2.79 0.26
N THR A 38 -3.20 -3.11 1.29
CA THR A 38 -3.17 -4.40 1.98
C THR A 38 -4.35 -5.24 1.52
N THR A 39 -4.09 -6.33 0.82
CA THR A 39 -5.08 -7.36 0.53
C THR A 39 -5.01 -8.45 1.61
N PHE A 40 -6.13 -8.73 2.22
CA PHE A 40 -6.32 -9.81 3.19
C PHE A 40 -6.66 -11.12 2.48
N PRO A 41 -6.37 -12.27 3.10
CA PRO A 41 -6.73 -13.58 2.56
C PRO A 41 -8.24 -13.72 2.30
N ASP A 42 -9.08 -13.02 3.07
CA ASP A 42 -10.54 -12.96 2.87
C ASP A 42 -10.96 -12.16 1.62
N GLY A 43 -10.01 -11.62 0.85
CA GLY A 43 -10.26 -10.78 -0.33
C GLY A 43 -10.55 -9.30 0.00
N LYS A 44 -10.63 -8.95 1.28
CA LYS A 44 -10.73 -7.55 1.73
C LYS A 44 -9.47 -6.79 1.33
N LYS A 45 -9.63 -5.56 0.82
CA LYS A 45 -8.50 -4.67 0.50
C LYS A 45 -8.60 -3.42 1.37
N GLU A 46 -7.47 -3.02 1.94
CA GLU A 46 -7.33 -1.80 2.74
C GLU A 46 -6.18 -0.96 2.19
N GLU A 47 -6.54 0.15 1.57
CA GLU A 47 -5.60 1.16 1.08
C GLU A 47 -5.27 2.14 2.21
N GLY A 48 -3.99 2.33 2.47
CA GLY A 48 -3.48 3.21 3.52
C GLY A 48 -2.41 4.13 2.95
N ASN A 49 -2.56 5.43 3.19
CA ASN A 49 -1.53 6.42 2.93
C ASN A 49 -0.80 6.71 4.25
N THR A 50 0.44 6.23 4.36
CA THR A 50 1.30 6.36 5.54
C THR A 50 2.29 7.52 5.46
N VAL A 51 2.40 8.22 4.32
CA VAL A 51 2.95 9.58 4.36
C VAL A 51 1.85 10.51 4.82
N LEU A 52 2.20 11.44 5.70
CA LEU A 52 1.36 12.59 6.03
C LEU A 52 0.97 13.32 4.74
N SER A 53 -0.11 12.90 4.08
CA SER A 53 -0.92 13.80 3.28
C SER A 53 -1.65 14.70 4.27
N LYS A 54 -0.88 15.66 4.81
CA LYS A 54 -1.48 16.85 5.35
C LYS A 54 -2.01 17.59 4.12
N MET A 55 -3.34 17.52 3.96
CA MET A 55 -4.22 18.24 3.04
C MET A 55 -4.68 17.47 1.80
N GLY A 56 -5.99 17.20 1.79
CA GLY A 56 -6.79 17.07 0.57
C GLY A 56 -7.01 15.65 0.08
N HIS A 57 -8.09 15.02 0.55
CA HIS A 57 -9.04 14.30 -0.31
C HIS A 57 -8.47 13.65 -1.58
N PHE A 58 -8.07 12.37 -1.51
CA PHE A 58 -8.14 11.45 -2.65
C PHE A 58 -8.65 10.10 -2.14
N THR A 59 -9.98 10.05 -2.05
CA THR A 59 -10.85 8.93 -2.44
C THR A 59 -10.34 7.50 -2.20
N CYS A 60 -10.65 6.98 -1.02
CA CYS A 60 -11.37 5.70 -0.94
C CYS A 60 -12.88 6.03 -0.92
N PHE A 61 -13.42 6.51 -2.03
CA PHE A 61 -14.86 6.52 -2.22
C PHE A 61 -15.14 5.81 -3.53
N GLN A 62 -15.83 4.66 -3.37
CA GLN A 62 -16.76 4.09 -4.33
C GLN A 62 -16.21 3.53 -5.65
N GLY A 63 -16.44 2.22 -5.83
CA GLY A 63 -16.83 1.66 -7.11
C GLY A 63 -18.18 2.22 -7.60
N LEU A 64 -18.27 3.53 -7.76
CA LEU A 64 -19.29 4.28 -8.48
C LEU A 64 -18.56 5.47 -9.10
N MET A 65 -17.83 5.21 -10.18
CA MET A 65 -17.68 6.22 -11.21
C MET A 65 -18.96 6.19 -12.05
N GLU A 66 -20.06 6.66 -11.45
CA GLU A 66 -20.95 7.52 -12.22
C GLU A 66 -20.23 8.87 -12.28
N CYS A 67 -20.01 9.38 -13.49
CA CYS A 67 -20.45 10.72 -13.91
C CYS A 67 -19.70 11.14 -15.19
N ALA A 68 -20.52 11.39 -16.22
CA ALA A 68 -20.30 12.24 -17.41
C ALA A 68 -19.40 11.72 -18.54
#